data_AF-A0A354F666-F1
#
_entry.id   AF-A0A354F666-F1
#
_cell.length_a   1.000
_cell.length_b   1.000
_cell.length_c   1.000
_cell.angle_alpha   90.00
_cell.angle_beta   90.00
_cell.angle_gamma   90.00
#
_symmetry.space_group_name_H-M   'P 1'
#
loop_
_entity.id
_entity.type
_entity.pdbx_description
1 polymer ?
#
loop_
_entity_poly.entity_id
_entity_poly.type
_entity_poly.pdbx_seq_one_letter_code
_entity_poly.pdbx_strand_id
1 'polypeptide(L)'
;HGNVINQEDVIVRLHSECLTGDVFGSLRCDCHDQLTSALSTIGKSKAGILIYLRQEGRGIGFINKIKAYALQEEGLDTKEANIALGFRDDEREYSVAAHIIRSLKIRSVRLMTNNPHKITDLEQYGIKITERIPLVIKPNKYNRFYLETKEKEFGHLLEGVAKRFQEQMDIPLFKKIK
;
A
#
# COMPACT_ATOMS: atom_id res chain seq x y z
N HIS A 1 -11.28 -16.63 -2.18
CA HIS A 1 -10.85 -17.92 -2.75
C HIS A 1 -11.05 -18.99 -1.70
N GLY A 2 -11.61 -20.15 -2.06
CA GLY A 2 -12.01 -21.18 -1.10
C GLY A 2 -13.10 -20.70 -0.12
N ASN A 3 -13.36 -21.49 0.90
CA ASN A 3 -14.24 -21.12 2.01
C ASN A 3 -13.41 -20.47 3.12
N VAL A 4 -13.69 -19.20 3.42
CA VAL A 4 -13.03 -18.43 4.49
C VAL A 4 -13.91 -18.28 5.74
N ILE A 5 -15.18 -18.68 5.67
CA ILE A 5 -16.15 -18.43 6.74
C ILE A 5 -15.90 -19.38 7.90
N ASN A 6 -15.86 -18.84 9.12
CA ASN A 6 -15.54 -19.58 10.36
C ASN A 6 -14.16 -20.26 10.36
N GLN A 7 -13.24 -19.82 9.50
CA GLN A 7 -11.89 -20.40 9.41
C GLN A 7 -10.87 -19.66 10.29
N GLU A 8 -9.71 -20.27 10.47
CA GLU A 8 -8.53 -19.71 11.11
C GLU A 8 -7.34 -19.72 10.13
N ASP A 9 -6.34 -18.91 10.43
CA ASP A 9 -5.10 -18.73 9.65
C ASP A 9 -5.33 -18.46 8.17
N VAL A 10 -6.40 -17.70 7.89
CA VAL A 10 -6.80 -17.30 6.53
C VAL A 10 -5.80 -16.30 6.00
N ILE A 11 -5.32 -16.52 4.77
CA ILE A 11 -4.47 -15.53 4.09
C ILE A 11 -5.34 -14.32 3.75
N VAL A 12 -4.98 -13.15 4.28
CA VAL A 12 -5.67 -11.88 4.01
C VAL A 12 -4.70 -10.90 3.36
N ARG A 13 -5.13 -10.28 2.27
CA ARG A 13 -4.47 -9.12 1.68
C ARG A 13 -5.38 -7.90 1.77
N LEU A 14 -4.91 -6.84 2.43
CA LEU A 14 -5.53 -5.51 2.32
C LEU A 14 -4.88 -4.72 1.19
N HIS A 15 -5.59 -4.52 0.09
CA HIS A 15 -5.11 -3.74 -1.05
C HIS A 15 -5.82 -2.39 -1.08
N SER A 16 -5.06 -1.30 -1.02
CA SER A 16 -5.59 0.04 -1.22
C SER A 16 -5.59 0.32 -2.71
N GLU A 17 -6.74 0.70 -3.26
CA GLU A 17 -6.93 1.04 -4.68
C GLU A 17 -5.86 2.00 -5.20
N CYS A 18 -5.26 1.63 -6.33
CA CYS A 18 -4.36 2.48 -7.09
C CYS A 18 -4.71 2.33 -8.57
N LEU A 19 -5.63 3.16 -9.08
CA LEU A 19 -6.14 3.08 -10.44
C LEU A 19 -5.02 3.05 -11.49
N THR A 20 -4.01 3.92 -11.32
CA THR A 20 -2.87 4.01 -12.22
C THR A 20 -2.02 2.74 -12.26
N GLY A 21 -1.86 2.07 -11.12
CA GLY A 21 -1.12 0.81 -11.05
C GLY A 21 -2.00 -0.36 -11.46
N ASP A 22 -3.10 -0.55 -10.75
CA ASP A 22 -3.95 -1.73 -10.81
C ASP A 22 -4.58 -1.93 -12.19
N VAL A 23 -5.04 -0.85 -12.84
CA VAL A 23 -5.73 -0.90 -14.14
C VAL A 23 -4.81 -0.53 -15.31
N PHE A 24 -4.04 0.55 -15.17
CA PHE A 24 -3.21 1.07 -16.28
C PHE A 24 -1.77 0.52 -16.30
N GLY A 25 -1.38 -0.31 -15.34
CA GLY A 25 -0.06 -0.95 -15.32
C GLY A 25 1.10 0.03 -15.12
N SER A 26 0.88 1.13 -14.38
CA SER A 26 1.92 2.14 -14.16
C SER A 26 3.19 1.57 -13.55
N LEU A 27 4.31 1.79 -14.23
CA LEU A 27 5.64 1.38 -13.77
C LEU A 27 6.19 2.25 -12.64
N ARG A 28 5.55 3.39 -12.33
CA ARG A 28 5.98 4.34 -11.28
C ARG A 28 5.64 3.88 -9.86
N CYS A 29 4.82 2.84 -9.74
CA CYS A 29 4.49 2.21 -8.46
C CYS A 29 4.63 0.69 -8.57
N ASP A 30 4.46 0.00 -7.45
CA ASP A 30 4.48 -1.46 -7.35
C ASP A 30 3.09 -2.06 -7.08
N CYS A 31 2.03 -1.25 -7.17
CA CYS A 31 0.67 -1.66 -6.80
C CYS A 31 0.15 -2.82 -7.66
N HIS A 32 0.36 -2.77 -8.97
CA HIS A 32 -0.03 -3.84 -9.89
C HIS A 32 0.64 -5.17 -9.52
N ASP A 33 1.96 -5.16 -9.35
CA ASP A 33 2.73 -6.36 -9.01
C ASP A 33 2.34 -6.91 -7.64
N GLN A 34 2.07 -6.03 -6.66
CA GLN A 34 1.54 -6.42 -5.36
C GLN A 34 0.16 -7.06 -5.47
N LEU A 35 -0.75 -6.50 -6.28
CA LEU A 35 -2.09 -7.04 -6.50
C LEU A 35 -2.00 -8.44 -7.14
N THR A 36 -1.27 -8.55 -8.24
CA THR A 36 -1.10 -9.80 -8.99
C THR A 36 -0.41 -10.88 -8.15
N SER A 37 0.64 -10.52 -7.40
CA SER A 37 1.33 -11.45 -6.50
C SER A 37 0.44 -11.94 -5.35
N ALA A 38 -0.36 -11.04 -4.77
CA ALA A 38 -1.31 -11.41 -3.73
C ALA A 38 -2.42 -12.33 -4.26
N LEU A 39 -3.01 -12.03 -5.41
CA LEU A 39 -4.00 -12.88 -6.06
C LEU A 39 -3.42 -14.26 -6.39
N SER A 40 -2.19 -14.33 -6.90
CA SER A 40 -1.50 -15.60 -7.19
C SER A 40 -1.28 -16.43 -5.93
N THR A 41 -0.78 -15.81 -4.85
CA THR A 41 -0.56 -16.47 -3.56
C THR A 41 -1.89 -16.99 -2.97
N ILE A 42 -2.93 -16.17 -2.97
CA ILE A 42 -4.27 -16.56 -2.50
C ILE A 42 -4.84 -17.69 -3.35
N GLY A 43 -4.68 -17.65 -4.68
CA GLY A 43 -5.17 -18.68 -5.59
C GLY A 43 -4.46 -20.04 -5.46
N LYS A 44 -3.26 -20.08 -4.87
CA LYS A 44 -2.53 -21.32 -4.55
C LYS A 44 -2.84 -21.86 -3.15
N SER A 45 -3.56 -21.10 -2.32
CA SER A 45 -3.91 -21.48 -0.96
C SER A 45 -5.25 -22.21 -0.90
N LYS A 46 -5.52 -22.95 0.19
CA LYS A 46 -6.85 -23.58 0.40
C LYS A 46 -7.96 -22.53 0.58
N ALA A 47 -7.64 -21.42 1.24
CA ALA A 47 -8.57 -20.35 1.53
C ALA A 47 -7.82 -19.02 1.73
N GLY A 48 -8.37 -17.95 1.16
CA GLY A 48 -7.82 -16.61 1.30
C GLY A 48 -8.73 -15.54 0.72
N ILE A 49 -8.52 -14.31 1.17
CA ILE A 49 -9.31 -13.14 0.78
C ILE A 49 -8.40 -11.96 0.46
N LEU A 50 -8.71 -11.28 -0.64
CA LEU A 50 -8.20 -9.96 -0.95
C LEU A 50 -9.32 -8.95 -0.70
N ILE A 51 -9.08 -7.99 0.17
CA ILE A 51 -10.00 -6.88 0.47
C ILE A 51 -9.48 -5.67 -0.30
N TYR A 52 -10.21 -5.27 -1.33
CA TYR A 52 -9.90 -4.12 -2.15
C TYR A 52 -10.58 -2.87 -1.57
N LEU A 53 -9.81 -2.06 -0.86
CA LEU A 53 -10.26 -0.84 -0.23
C LEU A 53 -10.17 0.32 -1.22
N ARG A 54 -11.33 0.91 -1.55
CA ARG A 54 -11.45 2.06 -2.46
C ARG A 54 -11.01 3.36 -1.79
N GLN A 55 -9.75 3.40 -1.37
CA GLN A 55 -9.10 4.48 -0.63
C GLN A 55 -7.92 5.04 -1.44
N GLU A 56 -8.19 5.42 -2.70
CA GLU A 56 -7.20 6.01 -3.60
C GLU A 56 -6.51 7.24 -2.96
N GLY A 57 -5.24 7.46 -3.29
CA GLY A 57 -4.49 8.61 -2.81
C GLY A 57 -4.26 8.66 -1.30
N ARG A 58 -4.27 7.51 -0.59
CA ARG A 58 -4.19 7.44 0.89
C ARG A 58 -5.43 8.01 1.60
N GLY A 59 -6.61 7.81 1.02
CA GLY A 59 -7.88 8.22 1.62
C GLY A 59 -8.36 9.61 1.21
N ILE A 60 -7.51 10.44 0.59
CA ILE A 60 -7.91 11.77 0.10
C ILE A 60 -8.72 11.69 -1.22
N GLY A 61 -8.67 10.55 -1.92
CA GLY A 61 -9.37 10.35 -3.20
C GLY A 61 -8.60 10.86 -4.42
N PHE A 62 -8.92 10.30 -5.58
CA PHE A 62 -8.21 10.56 -6.85
C PHE A 62 -8.18 12.04 -7.25
N ILE A 63 -9.31 12.73 -7.10
CA ILE A 63 -9.44 14.16 -7.44
C ILE A 63 -8.51 15.01 -6.60
N ASN A 64 -8.41 14.73 -5.29
CA ASN A 64 -7.55 15.51 -4.39
C ASN A 64 -6.08 15.16 -4.58
N LYS A 65 -5.75 13.93 -5.00
CA LYS A 65 -4.40 13.57 -5.45
C LYS A 65 -3.97 14.40 -6.68
N ILE A 66 -4.87 14.63 -7.64
CA ILE A 66 -4.59 15.52 -8.79
C ILE A 66 -4.40 16.96 -8.33
N LYS A 67 -5.26 17.46 -7.42
CA LYS A 67 -5.10 18.81 -6.84
C LYS A 67 -3.80 18.96 -6.06
N ALA A 68 -3.39 17.95 -5.31
CA ALA A 68 -2.13 17.94 -4.59
C ALA A 68 -0.94 17.98 -5.55
N TYR A 69 -1.03 17.31 -6.71
CA TYR A 69 -0.02 17.43 -7.77
C TYR A 69 0.02 18.83 -8.37
N ALA A 70 -1.12 19.46 -8.63
CA ALA A 70 -1.14 20.85 -9.13
C ALA A 70 -0.48 21.82 -8.14
N LEU A 71 -0.75 21.68 -6.84
CA LEU A 71 -0.09 22.50 -5.80
C LEU A 71 1.41 22.23 -5.68
N GLN A 72 1.84 20.99 -5.93
CA GLN A 72 3.27 20.65 -5.96
C GLN A 72 3.98 21.26 -7.18
N GLU A 73 3.30 21.38 -8.31
CA GLU A 73 3.80 22.11 -9.49
C GLU A 73 3.96 23.62 -9.21
N GLU A 74 3.18 24.16 -8.28
CA GLU A 74 3.29 25.53 -7.78
C GLU A 74 4.39 25.70 -6.71
N GLY A 75 5.08 24.61 -6.33
CA GLY A 75 6.26 24.63 -5.48
C GLY A 75 6.05 24.17 -4.03
N LEU A 76 4.86 23.72 -3.66
CA LEU A 76 4.60 23.13 -2.33
C LEU A 76 5.21 21.72 -2.25
N ASP A 77 5.75 21.37 -1.08
CA ASP A 77 6.10 19.98 -0.82
C ASP A 77 4.85 19.08 -0.66
N THR A 78 5.02 17.76 -0.64
CA THR A 78 3.89 16.82 -0.56
C THR A 78 3.04 16.99 0.70
N LYS A 79 3.67 17.36 1.83
CA LYS A 79 3.00 17.53 3.11
C LYS A 79 2.27 18.87 3.16
N GLU A 80 2.90 19.93 2.69
CA GLU A 80 2.33 21.27 2.52
C GLU A 80 1.12 21.23 1.60
N ALA A 81 1.19 20.52 0.47
CA ALA A 81 0.08 20.35 -0.45
C ALA A 81 -1.10 19.60 0.18
N ASN A 82 -0.85 18.56 0.98
CA ASN A 82 -1.90 17.84 1.71
C ASN A 82 -2.54 18.70 2.80
N ILE A 83 -1.74 19.44 3.57
CA ILE A 83 -2.23 20.36 4.61
C ILE A 83 -3.04 21.51 3.99
N ALA A 84 -2.56 22.09 2.88
CA ALA A 84 -3.26 23.14 2.14
C ALA A 84 -4.63 22.67 1.62
N LEU A 85 -4.78 21.37 1.36
CA LEU A 85 -6.04 20.75 0.97
C LEU A 85 -6.88 20.24 2.16
N GLY A 86 -6.41 20.41 3.39
CA GLY A 86 -7.13 20.03 4.62
C GLY A 86 -7.02 18.56 5.02
N PHE A 87 -6.02 17.82 4.51
CA PHE A 87 -5.84 16.38 4.75
C PHE A 87 -4.65 16.08 5.67
N ARG A 88 -4.73 14.99 6.45
CA ARG A 88 -3.57 14.37 7.10
C ARG A 88 -2.66 13.69 6.08
N ASP A 89 -1.45 13.35 6.51
CA ASP A 89 -0.43 12.68 5.67
C ASP A 89 -0.84 11.25 5.25
N ASP A 90 -1.76 10.65 6.01
CA ASP A 90 -2.44 9.38 5.73
C ASP A 90 -3.83 9.37 6.38
N GLU A 91 -4.90 9.33 5.56
CA GLU A 91 -6.30 9.26 6.00
C GLU A 91 -6.87 7.84 5.87
N ARG A 92 -6.02 6.84 5.64
CA ARG A 92 -6.48 5.45 5.49
C ARG A 92 -6.95 4.91 6.82
N GLU A 93 -8.18 4.42 6.83
CA GLU A 93 -8.77 3.72 7.96
C GLU A 93 -9.02 2.25 7.60
N TYR A 94 -8.54 1.32 8.42
CA TYR A 94 -8.71 -0.12 8.19
C TYR A 94 -9.85 -0.75 9.02
N SER A 95 -10.67 0.07 9.69
CA SER A 95 -11.85 -0.39 10.44
C SER A 95 -12.81 -1.19 9.55
N VAL A 96 -13.08 -0.71 8.34
CA VAL A 96 -13.91 -1.41 7.34
C VAL A 96 -13.36 -2.81 7.04
N ALA A 97 -12.04 -2.94 6.90
CA ALA A 97 -11.41 -4.24 6.68
C ALA A 97 -11.60 -5.17 7.90
N ALA A 98 -11.43 -4.64 9.11
CA ALA A 98 -11.68 -5.42 10.33
C ALA A 98 -13.14 -5.87 10.45
N HIS A 99 -14.10 -5.00 10.09
CA HIS A 99 -15.52 -5.35 10.06
C HIS A 99 -15.83 -6.45 9.04
N ILE A 100 -15.24 -6.40 7.84
CA ILE A 100 -15.38 -7.46 6.83
C ILE A 100 -14.85 -8.79 7.39
N ILE A 101 -13.64 -8.80 7.97
CA ILE A 101 -13.02 -10.01 8.54
C ILE A 101 -13.90 -10.61 9.65
N ARG A 102 -14.43 -9.77 10.55
CA ARG A 102 -15.35 -10.19 11.62
C ARG A 102 -16.68 -10.70 11.10
N SER A 103 -17.25 -10.05 10.09
CA SER A 103 -18.52 -10.49 9.47
C SER A 103 -18.38 -11.86 8.81
N LEU A 104 -17.20 -12.18 8.28
CA LEU A 104 -16.87 -13.50 7.75
C LEU A 104 -16.53 -14.52 8.86
N LYS A 105 -16.51 -14.09 10.12
CA LYS A 105 -16.19 -14.94 11.29
C LYS A 105 -14.80 -15.58 11.18
N ILE A 106 -13.85 -14.89 10.53
CA ILE A 106 -12.45 -15.34 10.46
C ILE A 106 -11.83 -15.15 11.85
N ARG A 107 -11.29 -16.23 12.42
CA ARG A 107 -10.77 -16.28 13.80
C ARG A 107 -9.32 -15.82 13.93
N SER A 108 -8.52 -16.07 12.90
CA SER A 108 -7.15 -15.56 12.80
C SER A 108 -6.74 -15.34 11.34
N VAL A 109 -5.76 -14.46 11.17
CA VAL A 109 -5.33 -13.95 9.88
C VAL A 109 -3.83 -14.10 9.71
N ARG A 110 -3.43 -14.59 8.54
CA ARG A 110 -2.07 -14.46 8.03
C ARG A 110 -2.02 -13.29 7.05
N LEU A 111 -1.48 -12.16 7.49
CA LEU A 111 -1.62 -10.88 6.81
C LEU A 111 -0.49 -10.65 5.79
N MET A 112 -0.85 -10.48 4.53
CA MET A 112 0.08 -10.12 3.46
C MET A 112 0.36 -8.61 3.42
N THR A 113 1.38 -8.15 4.15
CA THR A 113 1.73 -6.72 4.24
C THR A 113 3.22 -6.47 4.51
N ASN A 114 3.72 -5.35 3.96
CA ASN A 114 4.99 -4.75 4.39
C ASN A 114 4.78 -3.47 5.19
N ASN A 115 3.54 -2.98 5.28
CA ASN A 115 3.22 -1.81 6.09
C ASN A 115 2.91 -2.29 7.53
N PRO A 116 3.73 -1.95 8.54
CA PRO A 116 3.48 -2.33 9.92
C PRO A 116 2.23 -1.67 10.49
N HIS A 117 1.84 -0.47 10.03
CA HIS A 117 0.62 0.20 10.48
C HIS A 117 -0.63 -0.64 10.21
N LYS A 118 -0.69 -1.36 9.09
CA LYS A 118 -1.81 -2.29 8.79
C LYS A 118 -1.93 -3.42 9.81
N ILE A 119 -0.81 -3.85 10.40
CA ILE A 119 -0.78 -4.89 11.43
C ILE A 119 -1.39 -4.29 12.70
N THR A 120 -0.80 -3.19 13.18
CA THR A 120 -1.21 -2.51 14.41
C THR A 120 -2.68 -2.10 14.37
N ASP A 121 -3.16 -1.51 13.26
CA ASP A 121 -4.54 -1.04 13.16
C ASP A 121 -5.54 -2.22 13.22
N LEU A 122 -5.28 -3.32 12.51
CA LEU A 122 -6.15 -4.50 12.57
C LEU A 122 -6.16 -5.14 13.96
N GLU A 123 -5.01 -5.20 14.64
CA GLU A 123 -4.91 -5.69 16.02
C GLU A 123 -5.68 -4.82 17.01
N GLN A 124 -5.64 -3.49 16.85
CA GLN A 124 -6.46 -2.55 17.64
C GLN A 124 -7.96 -2.79 17.43
N TYR A 125 -8.37 -3.16 16.23
CA TYR A 125 -9.73 -3.64 15.94
C TYR A 125 -9.95 -5.12 16.31
N GLY A 126 -9.11 -5.71 17.19
CA GLY A 126 -9.26 -7.04 17.75
C GLY A 126 -9.18 -8.18 16.73
N ILE A 127 -8.53 -7.97 15.59
CA ILE A 127 -8.23 -9.03 14.63
C ILE A 127 -6.96 -9.75 15.09
N LYS A 128 -7.05 -11.07 15.31
CA LYS A 128 -5.89 -11.89 15.66
C LYS A 128 -5.03 -12.13 14.43
N ILE A 129 -3.85 -11.51 14.38
CA ILE A 129 -2.85 -11.79 13.34
C ILE A 129 -1.90 -12.87 13.85
N THR A 130 -1.84 -14.01 13.15
CA THR A 130 -0.97 -15.15 13.52
C THR A 130 0.34 -15.17 12.76
N GLU A 131 0.38 -14.54 11.58
CA GLU A 131 1.58 -14.49 10.75
C GLU A 131 1.56 -13.20 9.89
N ARG A 132 2.71 -12.55 9.75
CA ARG A 132 2.94 -11.58 8.67
C ARG A 132 3.57 -12.31 7.50
N ILE A 133 2.91 -12.28 6.35
CA ILE A 133 3.47 -12.76 5.08
C ILE A 133 4.07 -11.55 4.34
N PRO A 134 5.40 -11.48 4.13
CA PRO A 134 6.02 -10.39 3.37
C PRO A 134 5.54 -10.38 1.91
N LEU A 135 5.36 -9.19 1.34
CA LEU A 135 4.98 -9.01 -0.07
C LEU A 135 6.02 -8.14 -0.78
N VAL A 136 7.22 -8.67 -0.99
CA VAL A 136 8.33 -7.92 -1.56
C VAL A 136 8.30 -8.04 -3.09
N ILE A 137 8.16 -6.89 -3.77
CA ILE A 137 8.26 -6.79 -5.22
C ILE A 137 9.66 -6.27 -5.57
N LYS A 138 10.30 -6.89 -6.58
CA LYS A 138 11.60 -6.43 -7.08
C LYS A 138 11.43 -5.05 -7.72
N PRO A 139 12.20 -4.02 -7.33
CA PRO A 139 12.13 -2.70 -7.96
C PRO A 139 12.47 -2.78 -9.45
N ASN A 140 11.81 -1.93 -10.23
CA ASN A 140 12.19 -1.62 -11.59
C ASN A 140 12.90 -0.26 -11.64
N LYS A 141 13.37 0.16 -12.83
CA LYS A 141 14.11 1.43 -12.99
C LYS A 141 13.27 2.69 -12.72
N TYR A 142 11.95 2.60 -12.71
CA TYR A 142 11.01 3.72 -12.57
C TYR A 142 10.39 3.86 -11.17
N ASN A 143 10.34 2.80 -10.36
CA ASN A 143 9.73 2.83 -9.02
C ASN A 143 10.73 2.73 -7.85
N ARG A 144 12.04 2.73 -8.14
CA ARG A 144 13.10 2.67 -7.11
C ARG A 144 12.97 3.80 -6.09
N PHE A 145 12.94 5.05 -6.54
CA PHE A 145 12.83 6.22 -5.66
C PHE A 145 11.54 6.17 -4.81
N TYR A 146 10.44 5.72 -5.41
CA TYR A 146 9.16 5.55 -4.72
C TYR A 146 9.24 4.49 -3.60
N LEU A 147 9.89 3.35 -3.85
CA LEU A 147 10.07 2.30 -2.84
C LEU A 147 11.02 2.74 -1.71
N GLU A 148 12.10 3.46 -2.04
CA GLU A 148 13.01 4.02 -1.04
C GLU A 148 12.30 5.04 -0.14
N THR A 149 11.43 5.88 -0.71
CA THR A 149 10.60 6.83 0.06
C THR A 149 9.63 6.08 0.99
N LYS A 150 9.00 4.99 0.52
CA LYS A 150 8.14 4.13 1.35
C LYS A 150 8.87 3.53 2.55
N GLU A 151 10.11 3.11 2.37
CA GLU A 151 10.92 2.55 3.44
C GLU A 151 11.35 3.64 4.44
N LYS A 152 11.96 4.74 3.95
CA LYS A 152 12.54 5.80 4.79
C LYS A 152 11.50 6.65 5.51
N GLU A 153 10.47 7.09 4.79
CA GLU A 153 9.51 8.07 5.30
C GLU A 153 8.27 7.39 5.94
N PHE A 154 7.92 6.17 5.51
CA PHE A 154 6.69 5.48 5.95
C PHE A 154 6.93 4.14 6.66
N GLY A 155 8.20 3.80 6.93
CA GLY A 155 8.57 2.63 7.75
C GLY A 155 8.19 1.27 7.14
N HIS A 156 8.05 1.17 5.81
CA HIS A 156 7.70 -0.09 5.17
C HIS A 156 8.84 -1.13 5.30
N LEU A 157 8.49 -2.36 5.70
CA LEU A 157 9.40 -3.48 5.89
C LEU A 157 9.73 -4.18 4.56
N LEU A 158 10.69 -3.62 3.81
CA LEU A 158 11.14 -4.12 2.50
C LEU A 158 12.48 -4.89 2.59
N GLU A 159 12.50 -5.99 3.35
CA GLU A 159 13.70 -6.84 3.45
C GLU A 159 14.11 -7.44 2.09
N GLY A 160 15.40 -7.36 1.74
CA GLY A 160 15.95 -8.02 0.55
C GLY A 160 15.91 -7.20 -0.76
N VAL A 161 15.48 -5.95 -0.72
CA VAL A 161 15.63 -5.03 -1.87
C VAL A 161 17.11 -4.63 -1.97
N ALA A 162 17.83 -5.24 -2.91
CA ALA A 162 19.28 -5.14 -3.06
C ALA A 162 19.84 -3.70 -2.89
N LYS A 163 20.84 -3.60 -2.01
CA LYS A 163 21.68 -2.40 -1.80
C LYS A 163 22.22 -1.86 -3.13
N ARG A 164 22.12 -0.52 -3.27
CA ARG A 164 22.83 0.38 -4.20
C ARG A 164 23.42 -0.28 -5.47
N PHE A 165 22.74 -0.06 -6.60
CA PHE A 165 23.44 0.10 -7.87
C PHE A 165 23.55 1.60 -8.15
N GLN A 166 24.78 2.05 -8.39
CA GLN A 166 25.11 3.40 -8.84
C GLN A 166 24.45 3.62 -10.21
N GLU A 167 23.99 4.84 -10.48
CA GLU A 167 23.30 5.30 -11.69
C GLU A 167 21.76 5.30 -11.65
N GLN A 168 21.19 6.22 -10.88
CA GLN A 168 20.32 7.23 -11.48
C GLN A 168 20.23 8.44 -10.54
N MET A 169 20.87 9.53 -10.94
CA MET A 169 20.48 10.85 -10.48
C MET A 169 19.17 11.19 -11.20
N ASP A 170 18.04 10.76 -10.64
CA ASP A 170 16.82 11.54 -10.86
C ASP A 170 17.08 12.86 -10.13
N ILE A 171 17.65 13.82 -10.85
CA ILE A 171 17.66 15.21 -10.43
C ILE A 171 16.18 15.53 -10.23
N PRO A 172 15.71 15.85 -9.00
CA PRO A 172 14.37 16.38 -8.87
C PRO A 172 14.26 17.54 -9.85
N LEU A 173 13.15 17.65 -10.60
CA LEU A 173 12.94 18.80 -11.50
C LEU A 173 13.14 20.16 -10.77
N PHE A 174 13.16 20.15 -9.45
CA PHE A 174 13.77 21.15 -8.61
C PHE A 174 15.31 21.10 -8.62
N LYS A 175 15.94 21.61 -9.68
CA LYS A 175 17.23 22.31 -9.53
C LYS A 175 17.48 23.33 -10.64
N LYS A 176 17.44 24.60 -10.20
CA LYS A 176 17.96 25.84 -10.79
C LYS A 176 17.11 26.50 -11.87
N ILE A 177 16.15 27.31 -11.42
CA ILE A 177 16.06 28.69 -11.92
C ILE A 177 16.53 29.55 -10.75
N LYS A 178 17.72 30.14 -10.91
CA LYS A 178 18.22 31.24 -10.10
C LYS A 178 17.85 32.53 -10.80
#